data_AF-A0A537HA15-F1
#
_entry.id   AF-A0A537HA15-F1
#
_cell.length_a   1.000
_cell.length_b   1.000
_cell.length_c   1.000
_cell.angle_alpha   90.00
_cell.angle_beta   90.00
_cell.angle_gamma   90.00
#
_symmetry.space_group_name_H-M   'P 1'
#
loop_
_entity.id
_entity.type
_entity.pdbx_description
1 polymer ?
#
loop_
_entity_poly.entity_id
_entity_poly.type
_entity_poly.pdbx_seq_one_letter_code
_entity_poly.pdbx_strand_id
1 'polypeptide(L)'
;MVQNLCSYACGFSDMSQGYPSVTDPLGTLSQGGRVFISLHSYMDYNQFSSAWTNTTAEDLANQYYQAVVAGVSSTGWPALNTEGGTDTLSCDPNMCGPDVVLDGSAGYTVVTFHFIQTLVNLYDSNSPQRINWVWWRGGSWTNTPGTGPYGALQCNSNPIGWGCLLTFIPPGPPATDFTISATSPNTVNTGQSAISTVTITGQNGFTGTINLTDVVPSGLSCGAITPSSLTGSGTATTSCNSNTAGTYSLTVTGKSGSLVHSATAGFSYNQPVQPDFTIVASQAV
;
A
#
# COMPACT_ATOMS: atom_id res chain seq x y z
N MET A 1 8.79 8.76 -0.93
CA MET A 1 9.12 8.43 -2.33
C MET A 1 10.62 8.22 -2.42
N VAL A 2 11.05 7.07 -2.89
CA VAL A 2 12.46 6.78 -3.14
C VAL A 2 12.63 6.60 -4.63
N GLN A 3 13.29 7.57 -5.27
CA GLN A 3 13.63 7.45 -6.68
C GLN A 3 14.75 6.43 -6.83
N ASN A 4 14.58 5.50 -7.76
CA ASN A 4 15.64 4.61 -8.16
C ASN A 4 16.80 5.44 -8.74
N LEU A 5 17.99 5.33 -8.17
CA LEU A 5 19.17 6.11 -8.64
C LEU A 5 19.59 5.75 -10.06
N CYS A 6 19.06 4.64 -10.58
CA CYS A 6 19.40 4.05 -11.85
C CYS A 6 18.33 4.24 -12.94
N SER A 7 17.20 4.91 -12.66
CA SER A 7 16.05 4.97 -13.57
C SER A 7 16.31 5.66 -14.91
N TYR A 8 17.37 6.48 -15.00
CA TYR A 8 17.71 7.23 -16.21
C TYR A 8 19.02 6.77 -16.88
N ALA A 9 19.96 6.19 -16.13
CA ALA A 9 21.35 6.06 -16.58
C ALA A 9 21.96 4.66 -16.43
N CYS A 10 21.29 3.72 -15.76
CA CYS A 10 21.81 2.36 -15.61
C CYS A 10 21.09 1.36 -16.52
N GLY A 11 21.71 0.20 -16.71
CA GLY A 11 21.05 -0.94 -17.35
C GLY A 11 19.99 -1.57 -16.45
N PHE A 12 19.12 -2.39 -17.05
CA PHE A 12 18.03 -3.07 -16.34
C PHE A 12 18.50 -4.03 -15.24
N SER A 13 19.70 -4.61 -15.37
CA SER A 13 20.31 -5.44 -14.32
C SER A 13 20.50 -4.66 -13.02
N ASP A 14 20.88 -3.40 -13.14
CA ASP A 14 21.31 -2.55 -12.03
C ASP A 14 20.11 -1.81 -11.41
N MET A 15 19.06 -1.55 -12.20
CA MET A 15 17.81 -0.96 -11.71
C MET A 15 17.22 -1.75 -10.53
N SER A 16 17.37 -3.08 -10.52
CA SER A 16 16.92 -3.92 -9.40
C SER A 16 17.66 -3.66 -8.07
N GLN A 17 18.88 -3.14 -8.14
CA GLN A 17 19.79 -2.86 -7.03
C GLN A 17 19.94 -1.35 -6.73
N GLY A 18 19.46 -0.49 -7.63
CA GLY A 18 19.55 0.98 -7.53
C GLY A 18 18.63 1.62 -6.49
N TYR A 19 17.98 0.83 -5.62
CA TYR A 19 17.09 1.32 -4.57
C TYR A 19 17.88 1.51 -3.27
N PRO A 20 18.04 2.74 -2.75
CA PRO A 20 18.73 2.96 -1.49
C PRO A 20 17.94 2.33 -0.33
N SER A 21 18.66 1.83 0.67
CA SER A 21 18.04 1.41 1.92
C SER A 21 17.55 2.63 2.69
N VAL A 22 16.24 2.71 2.94
CA VAL A 22 15.63 3.72 3.80
C VAL A 22 14.84 3.07 4.92
N THR A 23 14.91 3.67 6.09
CA THR A 23 14.11 3.29 7.25
C THR A 23 12.90 4.21 7.32
N ASP A 24 11.68 3.65 7.40
CA ASP A 24 10.46 4.41 7.73
C ASP A 24 10.26 4.35 9.26
N PRO A 25 10.63 5.40 10.02
CA PRO A 25 10.51 5.37 11.48
C PRO A 25 9.04 5.34 11.95
N LEU A 26 8.07 5.50 11.04
CA LEU A 26 6.63 5.56 11.33
C LEU A 26 5.84 4.40 10.71
N GLY A 27 6.50 3.44 10.04
CA GLY A 27 5.84 2.35 9.33
C GLY A 27 6.53 1.00 9.57
N THR A 28 5.76 0.00 10.01
CA THR A 28 6.18 -1.41 9.90
C THR A 28 5.72 -1.96 8.55
N LEU A 29 6.44 -2.94 7.98
CA LEU A 29 6.05 -3.60 6.71
C LEU A 29 4.61 -4.15 6.76
N SER A 30 4.13 -4.54 7.95
CA SER A 30 2.76 -5.05 8.18
C SER A 30 1.67 -3.97 8.24
N GLN A 31 2.01 -2.68 8.35
CA GLN A 31 1.06 -1.56 8.40
C GLN A 31 0.98 -0.76 7.10
N GLY A 32 1.63 -1.24 6.03
CA GLY A 32 1.72 -0.52 4.75
C GLY A 32 2.67 0.67 4.85
N GLY A 33 3.98 0.39 4.82
CA GLY A 33 5.02 1.41 4.87
C GLY A 33 4.78 2.57 3.90
N ARG A 34 5.20 3.78 4.28
CA ARG A 34 4.99 5.02 3.49
C ARG A 34 6.00 5.17 2.35
N VAL A 35 6.86 4.17 2.18
CA VAL A 35 7.91 4.14 1.17
C VAL A 35 7.41 3.35 -0.03
N PHE A 36 7.56 3.94 -1.20
CA PHE A 36 7.34 3.30 -2.48
C PHE A 36 8.50 3.60 -3.42
N ILE A 37 8.74 2.66 -4.31
CA ILE A 37 9.69 2.77 -5.41
C ILE A 37 9.16 3.74 -6.46
N SER A 38 9.99 4.69 -6.89
CA SER A 38 9.73 5.54 -8.06
C SER A 38 10.69 5.23 -9.20
N LEU A 39 10.14 5.20 -10.41
CA LEU A 39 10.81 4.85 -11.66
C LEU A 39 10.33 5.75 -12.80
N HIS A 40 11.20 5.93 -13.80
CA HIS A 40 10.94 6.70 -15.00
C HIS A 40 11.07 5.76 -16.21
N SER A 41 10.04 5.63 -17.04
CA SER A 41 10.02 4.64 -18.14
C SER A 41 9.76 5.29 -19.49
N TYR A 42 10.78 5.29 -20.34
CA TYR A 42 10.75 5.90 -21.67
C TYR A 42 11.42 4.99 -22.70
N MET A 43 10.98 5.10 -23.95
CA MET A 43 11.60 4.45 -25.10
C MET A 43 12.14 5.53 -26.04
N ASP A 44 13.43 5.79 -25.96
CA ASP A 44 14.09 6.85 -26.72
C ASP A 44 14.48 6.40 -28.13
N TYR A 45 14.17 7.21 -29.14
CA TYR A 45 14.48 6.86 -30.53
C TYR A 45 15.98 6.78 -30.81
N ASN A 46 16.82 7.63 -30.21
CA ASN A 46 18.26 7.58 -30.50
C ASN A 46 18.88 6.25 -30.05
N GLN A 47 18.42 5.70 -28.93
CA GLN A 47 18.89 4.41 -28.42
C GLN A 47 18.37 3.23 -29.24
N PHE A 48 17.15 3.30 -29.76
CA PHE A 48 16.46 2.16 -30.40
C PHE A 48 16.27 2.31 -31.92
N SER A 49 16.82 3.36 -32.56
CA SER A 49 16.61 3.68 -33.98
C SER A 49 16.93 2.53 -34.94
N SER A 50 17.98 1.75 -34.65
CA SER A 50 18.37 0.58 -35.46
C SER A 50 17.41 -0.61 -35.37
N ALA A 51 16.49 -0.61 -34.40
CA ALA A 51 15.54 -1.69 -34.12
C ALA A 51 14.15 -1.13 -33.76
N TRP A 52 13.69 -0.08 -34.42
CA TRP A 52 12.45 0.63 -34.08
C TRP A 52 11.18 -0.14 -34.52
N THR A 53 10.75 -1.08 -33.67
CA THR A 53 9.60 -1.98 -33.95
C THR A 53 8.76 -2.20 -32.69
N ASN A 54 7.52 -2.67 -32.87
CA ASN A 54 6.64 -3.04 -31.76
C ASN A 54 7.22 -4.17 -30.90
N THR A 55 7.95 -5.12 -31.50
CA THR A 55 8.63 -6.19 -30.74
C THR A 55 9.70 -5.62 -29.82
N THR A 56 10.51 -4.69 -30.30
CA THR A 56 11.51 -4.00 -29.45
C THR A 56 10.84 -3.21 -28.33
N ALA A 57 9.70 -2.56 -28.61
CA ALA A 57 8.90 -1.88 -27.60
C ALA A 57 8.36 -2.86 -26.54
N GLU A 58 7.87 -4.03 -26.93
CA GLU A 58 7.40 -5.07 -26.01
C GLU A 58 8.55 -5.61 -25.14
N ASP A 59 9.71 -5.89 -25.74
CA ASP A 59 10.89 -6.36 -25.03
C ASP A 59 11.38 -5.31 -24.01
N LEU A 60 11.37 -4.03 -24.38
CA LEU A 60 11.75 -2.94 -23.48
C LEU A 60 10.74 -2.77 -22.34
N ALA A 61 9.44 -2.82 -22.63
CA ALA A 61 8.38 -2.76 -21.61
C ALA A 61 8.50 -3.91 -20.61
N ASN A 62 8.78 -5.12 -21.10
CA ASN A 62 9.04 -6.27 -20.24
C ASN A 62 10.29 -6.08 -19.38
N GLN A 63 11.38 -5.52 -19.91
CA GLN A 63 12.58 -5.24 -19.13
C GLN A 63 12.31 -4.24 -17.99
N TYR A 64 11.59 -3.15 -18.26
CA TYR A 64 11.13 -2.22 -17.22
C TYR A 64 10.29 -2.95 -16.17
N TYR A 65 9.28 -3.71 -16.61
CA TYR A 65 8.41 -4.47 -15.73
C TYR A 65 9.19 -5.41 -14.79
N GLN A 66 10.09 -6.22 -15.34
CA GLN A 66 10.89 -7.17 -14.56
C GLN A 66 11.82 -6.47 -13.57
N ALA A 67 12.40 -5.32 -13.95
CA ALA A 67 13.20 -4.52 -13.03
C ALA A 67 12.38 -3.97 -11.85
N VAL A 68 11.12 -3.58 -12.09
CA VAL A 68 10.20 -3.13 -11.03
C VAL A 68 9.82 -4.29 -10.12
N VAL A 69 9.45 -5.43 -10.70
CA VAL A 69 9.09 -6.65 -9.95
C VAL A 69 10.25 -7.08 -9.07
N ALA A 70 11.48 -7.13 -9.60
CA ALA A 70 12.68 -7.44 -8.83
C ALA A 70 12.91 -6.47 -7.67
N GLY A 71 12.69 -5.17 -7.89
CA GLY A 71 12.77 -4.13 -6.85
C GLY A 71 11.72 -4.29 -5.75
N VAL A 72 10.47 -4.56 -6.12
CA VAL A 72 9.38 -4.84 -5.17
C VAL A 72 9.70 -6.10 -4.35
N SER A 73 10.22 -7.15 -4.99
CA SER A 73 10.60 -8.39 -4.31
C SER A 73 11.79 -8.22 -3.37
N SER A 74 12.80 -7.42 -3.74
CA SER A 74 14.00 -7.23 -2.92
C SER A 74 13.77 -6.32 -1.71
N THR A 75 12.96 -5.28 -1.88
CA THR A 75 12.70 -4.27 -0.84
C THR A 75 11.46 -4.57 0.00
N GLY A 76 10.51 -5.32 -0.55
CA GLY A 76 9.18 -5.47 0.02
C GLY A 76 8.30 -4.22 -0.10
N TRP A 77 8.75 -3.13 -0.73
CA TRP A 77 7.97 -1.91 -0.94
C TRP A 77 7.06 -2.03 -2.17
N PRO A 78 5.88 -1.38 -2.20
CA PRO A 78 5.15 -1.19 -3.46
C PRO A 78 5.92 -0.26 -4.40
N ALA A 79 5.57 -0.29 -5.69
CA ALA A 79 6.13 0.61 -6.69
C ALA A 79 5.05 1.53 -7.29
N LEU A 80 5.44 2.76 -7.53
CA LEU A 80 4.69 3.74 -8.32
C LEU A 80 5.63 4.27 -9.39
N ASN A 81 5.42 3.90 -10.64
CA ASN A 81 6.09 4.55 -11.74
C ASN A 81 5.56 5.98 -11.85
N THR A 82 6.37 6.98 -11.52
CA THR A 82 5.90 8.36 -11.36
C THR A 82 6.07 9.20 -12.60
N GLU A 83 6.75 8.67 -13.61
CA GLU A 83 7.08 9.39 -14.82
C GLU A 83 7.33 8.42 -15.97
N GLY A 84 6.84 8.74 -17.16
CA GLY A 84 6.96 7.86 -18.32
C GLY A 84 5.93 8.21 -19.36
N GLY A 85 6.10 7.71 -20.58
CA GLY A 85 5.20 8.05 -21.66
C GLY A 85 5.79 7.73 -23.02
N THR A 86 5.18 8.32 -24.04
CA THR A 86 5.66 8.25 -25.41
C THR A 86 6.75 9.31 -25.60
N ASP A 87 8.01 8.88 -25.51
CA ASP A 87 9.16 9.79 -25.56
C ASP A 87 9.43 10.29 -26.97
N THR A 88 8.69 11.30 -27.43
CA THR A 88 8.83 11.81 -28.80
C THR A 88 9.61 13.09 -28.93
N LEU A 89 10.34 13.51 -27.86
CA LEU A 89 11.24 14.67 -27.81
C LEU A 89 11.34 15.35 -29.17
N SER A 90 10.58 16.44 -29.35
CA SER A 90 10.32 17.17 -30.61
C SER A 90 11.28 16.85 -31.75
N CYS A 91 10.75 16.60 -32.97
CA CYS A 91 11.47 16.24 -34.20
C CYS A 91 12.62 17.18 -34.66
N ASP A 92 13.11 18.11 -33.83
CA ASP A 92 14.13 19.08 -34.14
C ASP A 92 15.54 18.62 -33.72
N PRO A 93 16.47 18.33 -34.65
CA PRO A 93 16.28 18.19 -36.10
C PRO A 93 16.60 16.75 -36.51
N ASN A 94 15.59 15.87 -36.54
CA ASN A 94 15.63 14.47 -37.02
C ASN A 94 15.91 13.34 -36.00
N MET A 95 15.53 13.52 -34.73
CA MET A 95 15.57 12.42 -33.74
C MET A 95 14.24 11.64 -33.62
N CYS A 96 13.47 11.57 -34.70
CA CYS A 96 12.12 11.02 -34.66
C CYS A 96 12.01 9.65 -35.30
N GLY A 97 11.14 8.82 -34.70
CA GLY A 97 10.74 7.54 -35.26
C GLY A 97 10.16 7.69 -36.66
N PRO A 98 10.36 6.73 -37.58
CA PRO A 98 9.79 6.76 -38.93
C PRO A 98 8.24 6.73 -38.98
N ASP A 99 7.59 6.57 -37.84
CA ASP A 99 6.17 6.30 -37.63
C ASP A 99 5.52 7.32 -36.68
N VAL A 100 5.99 8.58 -36.69
CA VAL A 100 5.36 9.69 -35.94
C VAL A 100 3.89 9.80 -36.31
N VAL A 101 3.03 9.84 -35.30
CA VAL A 101 1.60 10.14 -35.45
C VAL A 101 1.34 11.59 -35.09
N LEU A 102 1.81 12.02 -33.92
CA LEU A 102 1.72 13.40 -33.45
C LEU A 102 3.13 13.87 -33.09
N ASP A 103 3.61 14.94 -33.73
CA ASP A 103 4.93 15.51 -33.46
C ASP A 103 4.88 16.48 -32.27
N GLY A 104 6.01 16.61 -31.58
CA GLY A 104 6.24 17.54 -30.49
C GLY A 104 6.49 16.83 -29.18
N SER A 105 6.77 17.59 -28.13
CA SER A 105 7.07 17.05 -26.81
C SER A 105 5.89 16.32 -26.15
N ALA A 106 4.66 16.56 -26.61
CA ALA A 106 3.47 15.83 -26.15
C ALA A 106 2.98 14.79 -27.18
N GLY A 107 3.80 14.54 -28.19
CA GLY A 107 3.55 13.67 -29.32
C GLY A 107 3.70 12.18 -29.01
N TYR A 108 3.55 11.36 -30.05
CA TYR A 108 3.77 9.92 -30.02
C TYR A 108 4.05 9.38 -31.43
N THR A 109 4.77 8.27 -31.47
CA THR A 109 4.87 7.38 -32.63
C THR A 109 4.03 6.14 -32.39
N VAL A 110 3.79 5.33 -33.42
CA VAL A 110 3.11 4.03 -33.24
C VAL A 110 3.88 3.14 -32.25
N VAL A 111 5.19 3.05 -32.39
CA VAL A 111 6.06 2.21 -31.54
C VAL A 111 6.13 2.72 -30.10
N THR A 112 6.27 4.02 -29.86
CA THR A 112 6.31 4.56 -28.48
C THR A 112 4.97 4.43 -27.77
N PHE A 113 3.86 4.57 -28.50
CA PHE A 113 2.53 4.31 -27.95
C PHE A 113 2.34 2.82 -27.62
N HIS A 114 2.83 1.93 -28.49
CA HIS A 114 2.81 0.48 -28.24
C HIS A 114 3.61 0.11 -26.98
N PHE A 115 4.79 0.71 -26.79
CA PHE A 115 5.61 0.56 -25.59
C PHE A 115 4.83 0.91 -24.32
N ILE A 116 4.28 2.12 -24.24
CA ILE A 116 3.62 2.58 -23.01
C ILE A 116 2.32 1.80 -22.74
N GLN A 117 1.55 1.46 -23.78
CA GLN A 117 0.35 0.64 -23.64
C GLN A 117 0.68 -0.78 -23.14
N THR A 118 1.78 -1.37 -23.63
CA THR A 118 2.27 -2.67 -23.17
C THR A 118 2.68 -2.60 -21.69
N LEU A 119 3.44 -1.57 -21.31
CA LEU A 119 3.88 -1.39 -19.93
C LEU A 119 2.71 -1.18 -18.96
N VAL A 120 1.69 -0.41 -19.37
CA VAL A 120 0.43 -0.26 -18.59
C VAL A 120 -0.23 -1.61 -18.35
N ASN A 121 -0.42 -2.41 -19.40
CA ASN A 121 -1.06 -3.71 -19.26
C ASN A 121 -0.29 -4.64 -18.31
N LEU A 122 1.05 -4.60 -18.37
CA LEU A 122 1.91 -5.37 -17.47
C LEU A 122 1.79 -4.91 -16.02
N TYR A 123 1.78 -3.59 -15.76
CA TYR A 123 1.60 -3.05 -14.42
C TYR A 123 0.20 -3.28 -13.85
N ASP A 124 -0.84 -3.12 -14.65
CA ASP A 124 -2.21 -3.32 -14.18
C ASP A 124 -2.54 -4.81 -13.93
N SER A 125 -1.85 -5.72 -14.63
CA SER A 125 -2.01 -7.17 -14.47
C SER A 125 -1.12 -7.76 -13.36
N ASN A 126 -0.37 -6.94 -12.62
CA ASN A 126 0.52 -7.42 -11.57
C ASN A 126 -0.28 -8.05 -10.41
N SER A 127 0.18 -9.21 -9.91
CA SER A 127 -0.50 -9.92 -8.82
C SER A 127 0.49 -10.49 -7.81
N PRO A 128 0.31 -10.24 -6.49
CA PRO A 128 -0.66 -9.31 -5.92
C PRO A 128 -0.41 -7.88 -6.43
N GLN A 129 -1.45 -7.05 -6.55
CA GLN A 129 -1.31 -5.71 -7.12
C GLN A 129 -0.42 -4.84 -6.22
N ARG A 130 0.80 -4.60 -6.68
CA ARG A 130 1.85 -3.90 -5.90
C ARG A 130 2.55 -2.81 -6.72
N ILE A 131 2.22 -2.70 -8.00
CA ILE A 131 2.81 -1.75 -8.94
C ILE A 131 1.69 -0.88 -9.51
N ASN A 132 1.88 0.43 -9.52
CA ASN A 132 0.96 1.38 -10.15
C ASN A 132 1.77 2.44 -10.93
N TRP A 133 1.11 3.34 -11.65
CA TRP A 133 1.77 4.30 -12.53
C TRP A 133 1.05 5.65 -12.58
N VAL A 134 1.83 6.69 -12.87
CA VAL A 134 1.42 8.03 -13.24
C VAL A 134 2.29 8.44 -14.41
N TRP A 135 1.71 8.41 -15.61
CA TRP A 135 2.46 8.81 -16.80
C TRP A 135 2.58 10.32 -16.89
N TRP A 136 3.75 10.72 -17.34
CA TRP A 136 4.04 12.08 -17.75
C TRP A 136 3.39 12.35 -19.10
N ARG A 137 2.14 12.78 -19.02
CA ARG A 137 1.36 13.23 -20.19
C ARG A 137 1.67 14.69 -20.56
N GLY A 138 2.68 15.28 -19.90
CA GLY A 138 3.13 16.65 -20.12
C GLY A 138 4.19 16.69 -21.21
N GLY A 139 3.95 17.47 -22.25
CA GLY A 139 4.99 17.97 -23.12
C GLY A 139 4.81 19.47 -23.24
N SER A 140 5.81 20.20 -23.72
CA SER A 140 5.59 21.60 -24.10
C SER A 140 4.47 21.66 -25.14
N TRP A 141 3.26 22.02 -24.74
CA TRP A 141 2.12 22.10 -25.67
C TRP A 141 2.32 23.14 -26.77
N THR A 142 3.31 24.03 -26.61
CA THR A 142 3.63 25.06 -27.61
C THR A 142 4.32 24.50 -28.85
N ASN A 143 4.95 23.30 -28.78
CA ASN A 143 5.51 22.61 -29.94
C ASN A 143 4.68 21.37 -30.37
N THR A 144 3.55 21.18 -29.69
CA THR A 144 2.40 20.28 -29.86
C THR A 144 1.33 20.65 -30.92
N PRO A 145 1.41 20.40 -32.24
CA PRO A 145 0.41 20.95 -33.16
C PRO A 145 -1.01 20.50 -32.81
N GLY A 146 -1.92 21.46 -32.58
CA GLY A 146 -3.33 21.18 -32.31
C GLY A 146 -3.66 20.66 -30.89
N THR A 147 -2.68 20.46 -30.00
CA THR A 147 -2.96 19.93 -28.65
C THR A 147 -3.45 20.99 -27.65
N GLY A 148 -3.19 22.28 -27.89
CA GLY A 148 -3.56 23.33 -26.94
C GLY A 148 -3.04 23.06 -25.52
N PRO A 149 -3.61 23.65 -24.46
CA PRO A 149 -3.04 23.58 -23.11
C PRO A 149 -3.05 22.17 -22.48
N TYR A 150 -3.76 21.20 -23.09
CA TYR A 150 -3.88 19.85 -22.55
C TYR A 150 -2.81 18.87 -23.09
N GLY A 151 -1.99 19.26 -24.06
CA GLY A 151 -0.89 18.42 -24.55
C GLY A 151 -1.35 17.03 -24.97
N ALA A 152 -0.73 15.97 -24.42
CA ALA A 152 -1.07 14.58 -24.72
C ALA A 152 -2.48 14.18 -24.25
N LEU A 153 -3.12 14.99 -23.41
CA LEU A 153 -4.49 14.81 -22.93
C LEU A 153 -5.53 15.55 -23.76
N GLN A 154 -5.15 16.13 -24.90
CA GLN A 154 -6.12 16.78 -25.77
C GLN A 154 -6.91 15.73 -26.58
N CYS A 155 -8.04 15.28 -26.04
CA CYS A 155 -8.82 14.22 -26.68
C CYS A 155 -9.57 14.69 -27.95
N ASN A 156 -9.66 15.99 -28.18
CA ASN A 156 -10.35 16.59 -29.33
C ASN A 156 -9.38 17.15 -30.40
N SER A 157 -8.07 16.90 -30.28
CA SER A 157 -7.10 17.24 -31.32
C SER A 157 -7.17 16.25 -32.49
N ASN A 158 -6.57 16.63 -33.61
CA ASN A 158 -6.36 15.75 -34.76
C ASN A 158 -4.89 15.84 -35.21
N PRO A 159 -4.07 14.80 -34.96
CA PRO A 159 -4.39 13.53 -34.30
C PRO A 159 -4.74 13.65 -32.81
N ILE A 160 -5.48 12.66 -32.27
CA ILE A 160 -5.87 12.60 -30.85
C ILE A 160 -4.62 12.41 -29.98
N GLY A 161 -4.53 13.13 -28.86
CA GLY A 161 -3.46 12.95 -27.88
C GLY A 161 -3.43 11.54 -27.28
N TRP A 162 -2.24 10.93 -27.21
CA TRP A 162 -2.07 9.54 -26.80
C TRP A 162 -2.57 9.24 -25.39
N GLY A 163 -2.56 10.23 -24.49
CA GLY A 163 -3.08 10.08 -23.13
C GLY A 163 -4.58 9.78 -23.09
N CYS A 164 -5.32 10.10 -24.16
CA CYS A 164 -6.73 9.74 -24.34
C CYS A 164 -6.94 8.40 -25.07
N LEU A 165 -5.91 7.91 -25.76
CA LEU A 165 -5.94 6.61 -26.45
C LEU A 165 -5.54 5.46 -25.54
N LEU A 166 -4.78 5.76 -24.48
CA LEU A 166 -4.30 4.79 -23.51
C LEU A 166 -5.46 4.11 -22.80
N THR A 167 -5.45 2.78 -22.80
CA THR A 167 -6.38 1.93 -22.06
C THR A 167 -5.70 1.36 -20.83
N PHE A 168 -6.46 1.15 -19.75
CA PHE A 168 -5.97 0.60 -18.49
C PHE A 168 -6.97 -0.41 -17.95
N ILE A 169 -6.50 -1.38 -17.17
CA ILE A 169 -7.37 -2.32 -16.45
C ILE A 169 -7.74 -1.64 -15.13
N PRO A 170 -9.02 -1.29 -14.90
CA PRO A 170 -9.42 -0.67 -13.65
C PRO A 170 -9.06 -1.59 -12.47
N PRO A 171 -8.58 -1.03 -11.35
CA PRO A 171 -8.42 -1.85 -10.15
C PRO A 171 -9.77 -2.50 -9.83
N GLY A 172 -9.74 -3.81 -9.55
CA GLY A 172 -10.92 -4.51 -9.07
C GLY A 172 -11.50 -3.82 -7.83
N PRO A 173 -12.78 -4.05 -7.50
CA PRO A 173 -13.33 -3.53 -6.26
C PRO A 173 -12.44 -3.94 -5.09
N PRO A 174 -12.23 -3.06 -4.09
CA PRO A 174 -11.44 -3.39 -2.92
C PRO A 174 -11.91 -4.71 -2.32
N ALA A 175 -10.98 -5.59 -1.95
CA ALA A 175 -11.33 -6.87 -1.33
C ALA A 175 -12.13 -6.62 -0.04
N THR A 176 -13.11 -7.50 0.23
CA THR A 176 -13.83 -7.48 1.51
C THR A 176 -12.88 -7.87 2.63
N ASP A 177 -12.87 -7.09 3.72
CA ASP A 177 -11.98 -7.30 4.86
C ASP A 177 -12.65 -6.83 6.17
N PHE A 178 -11.99 -6.94 7.32
CA PHE A 178 -12.44 -6.34 8.57
C PHE A 178 -11.25 -5.77 9.36
N THR A 179 -11.52 -4.82 10.24
CA THR A 179 -10.55 -4.38 11.27
C THR A 179 -11.02 -4.84 12.64
N ILE A 180 -10.07 -4.95 13.57
CA ILE A 180 -10.31 -5.24 14.98
C ILE A 180 -9.64 -4.18 15.85
N SER A 181 -10.35 -3.71 16.88
CA SER A 181 -9.79 -2.89 17.95
C SER A 181 -10.30 -3.38 19.31
N ALA A 182 -9.57 -3.08 20.37
CA ALA A 182 -9.95 -3.45 21.74
C ALA A 182 -9.69 -2.28 22.69
N THR A 183 -10.61 -2.00 23.61
CA THR A 183 -10.44 -0.93 24.58
C THR A 183 -9.55 -1.38 25.74
N SER A 184 -8.74 -0.47 26.27
CA SER A 184 -8.02 -0.69 27.53
C SER A 184 -8.81 -0.02 28.66
N PRO A 185 -9.38 -0.77 29.62
CA PRO A 185 -10.13 -0.19 30.72
C PRO A 185 -9.25 0.64 31.67
N ASN A 186 -9.89 1.46 32.51
CA ASN A 186 -9.22 2.17 33.60
C ASN A 186 -8.60 1.19 34.59
N THR A 187 -7.54 1.63 35.27
CA THR A 187 -6.90 0.88 36.35
C THR A 187 -7.90 0.57 37.48
N VAL A 188 -7.93 -0.67 37.94
CA VAL A 188 -8.73 -1.13 39.08
C VAL A 188 -7.83 -1.74 40.16
N ASN A 189 -8.38 -2.09 41.32
CA ASN A 189 -7.60 -2.80 42.34
C ASN A 189 -7.53 -4.30 42.04
N THR A 190 -6.50 -4.99 42.53
CA THR A 190 -6.43 -6.46 42.42
C THR A 190 -7.67 -7.13 43.01
N GLY A 191 -8.11 -8.22 42.39
CA GLY A 191 -9.33 -8.95 42.73
C GLY A 191 -10.60 -8.39 42.06
N GLN A 192 -10.59 -7.13 41.62
CA GLN A 192 -11.70 -6.54 40.87
C GLN A 192 -11.64 -6.93 39.39
N SER A 193 -12.80 -6.96 38.74
CA SER A 193 -12.91 -7.18 37.30
C SER A 193 -12.90 -5.85 36.53
N ALA A 194 -12.23 -5.86 35.38
CA ALA A 194 -12.25 -4.80 34.40
C ALA A 194 -12.69 -5.38 33.04
N ILE A 195 -13.40 -4.59 32.24
CA ILE A 195 -14.02 -5.07 30.99
C ILE A 195 -13.37 -4.37 29.80
N SER A 196 -12.96 -5.15 28.81
CA SER A 196 -12.56 -4.66 27.49
C SER A 196 -13.66 -4.90 26.47
N THR A 197 -13.92 -3.91 25.62
CA THR A 197 -14.80 -4.00 24.46
C THR A 197 -13.94 -4.19 23.23
N VAL A 198 -14.18 -5.29 22.52
CA VAL A 198 -13.62 -5.60 21.21
C VAL A 198 -14.60 -5.12 20.14
N THR A 199 -14.12 -4.32 19.20
CA THR A 199 -14.92 -3.79 18.09
C THR A 199 -14.39 -4.34 16.78
N ILE A 200 -15.27 -4.94 15.99
CA ILE A 200 -15.02 -5.36 14.61
C ILE A 200 -15.71 -4.39 13.66
N THR A 201 -15.00 -3.93 12.64
CA THR A 201 -15.56 -3.12 11.56
C THR A 201 -15.30 -3.80 10.23
N GLY A 202 -16.37 -4.29 9.58
CA GLY A 202 -16.31 -4.79 8.21
C GLY A 202 -15.99 -3.68 7.22
N GLN A 203 -15.16 -4.00 6.24
CA GLN A 203 -14.68 -3.12 5.18
C GLN A 203 -15.22 -3.59 3.83
N ASN A 204 -15.52 -2.65 2.94
CA ASN A 204 -15.89 -2.93 1.54
C ASN A 204 -17.09 -3.88 1.40
N GLY A 205 -18.04 -3.84 2.33
CA GLY A 205 -19.23 -4.70 2.32
C GLY A 205 -19.01 -6.11 2.91
N PHE A 206 -17.96 -6.30 3.73
CA PHE A 206 -17.70 -7.57 4.40
C PHE A 206 -18.87 -8.03 5.30
N THR A 207 -19.39 -9.21 5.00
CA THR A 207 -20.49 -9.88 5.72
C THR A 207 -20.11 -11.26 6.27
N GLY A 208 -18.81 -11.61 6.23
CA GLY A 208 -18.32 -12.89 6.72
C GLY A 208 -18.44 -13.04 8.23
N THR A 209 -18.39 -14.28 8.72
CA THR A 209 -18.31 -14.57 10.15
C THR A 209 -16.86 -14.53 10.63
N ILE A 210 -16.60 -13.73 11.65
CA ILE A 210 -15.32 -13.63 12.35
C ILE A 210 -15.40 -14.42 13.66
N ASN A 211 -14.52 -15.40 13.84
CA ASN A 211 -14.34 -16.08 15.13
C ASN A 211 -13.29 -15.34 15.96
N LEU A 212 -13.58 -15.09 17.23
CA LEU A 212 -12.71 -14.39 18.15
C LEU A 212 -12.03 -15.37 19.11
N THR A 213 -10.74 -15.17 19.34
CA THR A 213 -9.92 -15.93 20.30
C THR A 213 -9.00 -14.97 21.04
N ASP A 214 -8.56 -15.32 22.23
CA ASP A 214 -7.60 -14.54 23.01
C ASP A 214 -6.36 -15.36 23.42
N VAL A 215 -5.29 -14.62 23.70
CA VAL A 215 -4.08 -15.14 24.37
C VAL A 215 -3.95 -14.40 25.69
N VAL A 216 -4.30 -15.09 26.77
CA VAL A 216 -4.28 -14.53 28.13
C VAL A 216 -2.86 -14.67 28.71
N PRO A 217 -2.19 -13.57 29.11
CA PRO A 217 -0.86 -13.63 29.71
C PRO A 217 -0.89 -14.21 31.13
N SER A 218 0.24 -14.74 31.59
CA SER A 218 0.38 -15.24 32.97
C SER A 218 0.06 -14.15 33.99
N GLY A 219 -0.72 -14.50 35.01
CA GLY A 219 -1.13 -13.56 36.08
C GLY A 219 -2.40 -12.78 35.78
N LEU A 220 -2.95 -12.87 34.56
CA LEU A 220 -4.29 -12.38 34.22
C LEU A 220 -5.25 -13.57 34.10
N SER A 221 -6.47 -13.40 34.59
CA SER A 221 -7.58 -14.33 34.37
C SER A 221 -8.67 -13.61 33.62
N CYS A 222 -9.11 -14.15 32.48
CA CYS A 222 -10.19 -13.57 31.68
C CYS A 222 -11.34 -14.58 31.52
N GLY A 223 -12.56 -14.06 31.48
CA GLY A 223 -13.74 -14.80 31.04
C GLY A 223 -13.76 -14.98 29.52
N ALA A 224 -14.70 -15.78 29.03
CA ALA A 224 -14.88 -15.98 27.59
C ALA A 224 -15.30 -14.68 26.88
N ILE A 225 -14.74 -14.44 25.70
CA ILE A 225 -15.20 -13.35 24.81
C ILE A 225 -16.65 -13.61 24.42
N THR A 226 -17.53 -12.64 24.66
CA THR A 226 -18.97 -12.77 24.40
C THR A 226 -19.49 -11.62 23.54
N PRO A 227 -20.07 -11.89 22.35
CA PRO A 227 -20.10 -13.20 21.68
C PRO A 227 -18.70 -13.63 21.18
N SER A 228 -18.47 -14.94 21.08
CA SER A 228 -17.20 -15.51 20.58
C SER A 228 -17.07 -15.46 19.05
N SER A 229 -18.15 -15.08 18.35
CA SER A 229 -18.15 -14.85 16.92
C SER A 229 -19.07 -13.68 16.55
N LEU A 230 -18.69 -12.93 15.53
CA LEU A 230 -19.47 -11.81 14.98
C LEU A 230 -19.66 -12.01 13.48
N THR A 231 -20.76 -11.51 12.91
CA THR A 231 -20.99 -11.50 11.46
C THR A 231 -20.96 -10.06 10.97
N GLY A 232 -20.06 -9.76 10.03
CA GLY A 232 -19.81 -8.38 9.61
C GLY A 232 -19.26 -7.52 10.75
N SER A 233 -19.78 -6.29 10.87
CA SER A 233 -19.42 -5.37 11.96
C SER A 233 -20.17 -5.68 13.25
N GLY A 234 -19.52 -5.50 14.40
CA GLY A 234 -20.14 -5.72 15.69
C GLY A 234 -19.19 -5.53 16.86
N THR A 235 -19.67 -5.79 18.07
CA THR A 235 -18.88 -5.68 19.30
C THR A 235 -18.99 -6.96 20.12
N ALA A 236 -17.89 -7.27 20.82
CA ALA A 236 -17.81 -8.32 21.82
C ALA A 236 -17.13 -7.77 23.08
N THR A 237 -17.29 -8.47 24.19
CA THR A 237 -16.68 -8.07 25.46
C THR A 237 -15.96 -9.22 26.12
N THR A 238 -14.92 -8.91 26.88
CA THR A 238 -14.28 -9.85 27.80
C THR A 238 -13.99 -9.14 29.12
N SER A 239 -14.15 -9.87 30.21
CA SER A 239 -13.95 -9.38 31.57
C SER A 239 -12.76 -10.10 32.17
N CYS A 240 -11.79 -9.34 32.66
CA CYS A 240 -10.56 -9.88 33.24
C CYS A 240 -10.34 -9.36 34.65
N ASN A 241 -9.67 -10.16 35.47
CA ASN A 241 -9.21 -9.81 36.81
C ASN A 241 -7.80 -10.35 37.06
N SER A 242 -7.09 -9.75 38.01
CA SER A 242 -5.82 -10.27 38.52
C SER A 242 -5.73 -10.07 40.03
N ASN A 243 -5.14 -11.04 40.73
CA ASN A 243 -4.81 -10.92 42.15
C ASN A 243 -3.41 -10.33 42.39
N THR A 244 -2.66 -10.07 41.32
CA THR A 244 -1.30 -9.53 41.37
C THR A 244 -1.29 -8.16 40.69
N ALA A 245 -0.73 -7.18 41.39
CA ALA A 245 -0.65 -5.84 40.84
C ALA A 245 0.33 -5.80 39.68
N GLY A 246 0.00 -5.04 38.64
CA GLY A 246 0.74 -4.99 37.41
C GLY A 246 -0.13 -4.62 36.23
N THR A 247 0.53 -4.48 35.08
CA THR A 247 -0.11 -4.25 33.78
C THR A 247 0.05 -5.50 32.93
N TYR A 248 -1.06 -5.93 32.34
CA TYR A 248 -1.16 -7.13 31.52
C TYR A 248 -1.69 -6.75 30.14
N SER A 249 -1.15 -7.39 29.10
CA SER A 249 -1.58 -7.20 27.71
C SER A 249 -2.33 -8.43 27.23
N LEU A 250 -3.64 -8.28 27.00
CA LEU A 250 -4.49 -9.30 26.39
C LEU A 250 -4.49 -9.10 24.88
N THR A 251 -4.06 -10.11 24.12
CA THR A 251 -4.17 -10.09 22.65
C THR A 251 -5.42 -10.83 22.21
N VAL A 252 -6.29 -10.16 21.44
CA VAL A 252 -7.49 -10.72 20.84
C VAL A 252 -7.28 -10.85 19.33
N THR A 253 -7.58 -12.03 18.78
CA THR A 253 -7.47 -12.34 17.35
C THR A 253 -8.84 -12.63 16.77
N GLY A 254 -9.18 -11.94 15.69
CA GLY A 254 -10.32 -12.24 14.84
C GLY A 254 -9.89 -13.00 13.59
N LYS A 255 -10.60 -14.06 13.24
CA LYS A 255 -10.34 -14.86 12.03
C LYS A 255 -11.60 -15.11 11.20
N SER A 256 -11.51 -14.86 9.89
CA SER A 256 -12.52 -15.22 8.90
C SER A 256 -11.87 -15.76 7.63
N GLY A 257 -11.97 -17.07 7.38
CA GLY A 257 -11.25 -17.72 6.27
C GLY A 257 -9.74 -17.52 6.37
N SER A 258 -9.14 -16.88 5.37
CA SER A 258 -7.72 -16.50 5.32
C SER A 258 -7.42 -15.15 5.99
N LEU A 259 -8.42 -14.34 6.31
CA LEU A 259 -8.25 -13.04 6.97
C LEU A 259 -8.05 -13.25 8.47
N VAL A 260 -6.97 -12.68 9.00
CA VAL A 260 -6.60 -12.75 10.42
C VAL A 260 -6.10 -11.38 10.86
N HIS A 261 -6.75 -10.80 11.86
CA HIS A 261 -6.36 -9.52 12.44
C HIS A 261 -6.35 -9.60 13.96
N SER A 262 -5.51 -8.82 14.62
CA SER A 262 -5.40 -8.83 16.09
C SER A 262 -5.38 -7.42 16.69
N ALA A 263 -5.95 -7.29 17.88
CA ALA A 263 -5.88 -6.09 18.71
C ALA A 263 -5.38 -6.44 20.12
N THR A 264 -4.83 -5.47 20.83
CA THR A 264 -4.36 -5.66 22.21
C THR A 264 -5.10 -4.72 23.16
N ALA A 265 -5.54 -5.25 24.30
CA ALA A 265 -6.11 -4.50 25.41
C ALA A 265 -5.17 -4.53 26.62
N GLY A 266 -4.90 -3.38 27.22
CA GLY A 266 -4.13 -3.25 28.45
C GLY A 266 -5.02 -3.29 29.68
N PHE A 267 -4.70 -4.14 30.65
CA PHE A 267 -5.37 -4.22 31.95
C PHE A 267 -4.39 -3.89 33.06
N SER A 268 -4.71 -2.91 33.89
CA SER A 268 -3.86 -2.47 35.00
C SER A 268 -4.54 -2.70 36.34
N TYR A 269 -3.82 -3.33 37.27
CA TYR A 269 -4.29 -3.62 38.62
C TYR A 269 -3.34 -3.04 39.68
N ASN A 270 -3.89 -2.29 40.64
CA ASN A 270 -3.15 -1.77 41.79
C ASN A 270 -3.35 -2.64 43.02
N GLN A 271 -2.32 -2.73 43.88
CA GLN A 271 -2.53 -3.28 45.21
C GLN A 271 -3.48 -2.35 45.98
N PRO A 272 -4.55 -2.88 46.62
CA PRO A 272 -5.32 -2.11 47.56
C PRO A 272 -4.38 -1.61 48.65
N VAL A 273 -4.49 -0.34 49.03
CA VAL A 273 -3.76 0.17 50.19
C VAL A 273 -4.32 -0.54 51.42
N GLN A 274 -3.58 -1.50 51.97
CA GLN A 274 -3.96 -2.11 53.24
C GLN A 274 -3.78 -1.05 54.33
N PRO A 275 -4.79 -0.77 55.17
CA PRO A 275 -4.61 0.15 56.29
C PRO A 275 -3.51 -0.38 57.22
N ASP A 276 -2.53 0.46 57.54
CA ASP A 276 -1.31 0.01 58.25
C ASP A 276 -1.50 -0.20 59.76
N PHE A 277 -2.61 0.28 60.33
CA PHE A 277 -2.94 0.05 61.74
C PHE A 277 -4.44 -0.22 61.97
N THR A 278 -4.71 -1.03 62.99
CA THR A 278 -6.04 -1.24 63.58
C THR A 278 -6.02 -0.70 65.00
N ILE A 279 -6.93 0.23 65.34
CA ILE A 279 -7.13 0.69 66.72
C ILE A 279 -8.19 -0.20 67.35
N VAL A 280 -7.84 -0.91 68.43
CA VAL A 280 -8.78 -1.70 69.23
C VAL A 280 -8.89 -1.06 70.61
N ALA A 281 -10.10 -0.73 71.05
CA ALA A 281 -10.34 -0.25 72.40
C ALA A 281 -10.36 -1.44 73.38
N SER A 282 -9.54 -1.39 74.44
CA SER A 282 -9.62 -2.33 75.57
C SER A 282 -10.57 -1.79 76.64
N GLN A 283 -11.40 -2.66 77.23
CA GLN A 283 -12.23 -2.27 78.38
C GLN A 283 -11.35 -2.07 79.62
N ALA A 284 -11.62 -0.99 80.36
CA ALA A 284 -10.95 -0.72 81.63
C ALA A 284 -11.38 -1.75 82.68
N VAL A 285 -10.41 -2.31 83.41
CA VAL A 285 -10.60 -3.20 84.57
C VAL A 285 -11.00 -2.37 85.79
#